data_AF-A0A814YAU5-F1
#
_entry.id   AF-A0A814YAU5-F1
#
_cell.length_a   1.000
_cell.length_b   1.000
_cell.length_c   1.000
_cell.angle_alpha   90.00
_cell.angle_beta   90.00
_cell.angle_gamma   90.00
#
_symmetry.space_group_name_H-M   'P 1'
#
loop_
_entity.id
_entity.type
_entity.pdbx_description
1 polymer ?
#
loop_
_entity_poly.entity_id
_entity_poly.type
_entity_poly.pdbx_seq_one_letter_code
_entity_poly.pdbx_strand_id
1 'polypeptide(L)'
;RLLSPIRDNIRQMTDNGLTAVQIKKVMKVLHPDLFIDSKIKSAVEYKQQQNRCRIKFIEELYSWCSQRNTYPSVDKTHDVFVPYFEAVDVNNTFICLTTRQLLSTCKYSSVLYIGCTYKVTANELPLLVFGTSDFNRRFYPMGVCLISSDESSETFKTFFRGIQVWASTINNQAYTVSHVMGDGAAGITGAMCELPLARRLMCWAHVIRKVRGHGTLIKNKDKFLLVEQDIMQLQLSFSDQIFVTAANLMINKWKLDKELEKFTDYFEQQWLTVLSFWYEGACILTPSTNNGLESLNGRIKQHYTMRHKLPLSAFLQTAERMVKDWSIQNEQTPFGTHITYKDDLDLEAVEWVKKVDKTQILQLTTFNFVVPSKDQKINTSTWVNLLHSMAWDSYDHFKDWLHSARLLDFSRFLPPIFCTCRYGLKEFACVHAVGMMMLWGTRQMPQEIGKRRGKGRPKKVKYALSKD
;
A
#
# COMPACT_ATOMS: atom_id res chain seq x y z
N ARG A 1 53.63 -0.61 -9.34
CA ARG A 1 52.76 -0.57 -8.14
C ARG A 1 51.94 0.73 -8.21
N LEU A 2 50.65 0.74 -7.83
CA LEU A 2 49.87 1.99 -7.72
C LEU A 2 50.44 2.82 -6.54
N LEU A 3 50.45 4.14 -6.64
CA LEU A 3 50.83 5.03 -5.54
C LEU A 3 49.84 4.88 -4.37
N SER A 4 50.31 5.00 -3.13
CA SER A 4 49.50 4.76 -1.90
C SER A 4 48.15 5.50 -1.91
N PRO A 5 48.08 6.81 -2.22
CA PRO A 5 46.82 7.57 -2.13
C PRO A 5 45.76 7.09 -3.14
N ILE A 6 46.19 6.67 -4.32
CA ILE A 6 45.32 6.13 -5.38
C ILE A 6 44.72 4.79 -4.94
N ARG A 7 45.52 3.96 -4.26
CA ARG A 7 45.07 2.66 -3.76
C ARG A 7 43.98 2.82 -2.70
N ASP A 8 44.11 3.82 -1.83
CA ASP A 8 43.16 4.07 -0.74
C ASP A 8 41.85 4.69 -1.27
N ASN A 9 41.93 5.58 -2.26
CA ASN A 9 40.75 6.09 -2.98
C ASN A 9 39.97 4.97 -3.70
N ILE A 10 40.67 4.08 -4.41
CA ILE A 10 40.04 2.93 -5.09
C ILE A 10 39.40 1.99 -4.05
N ARG A 11 40.06 1.76 -2.90
CA ARG A 11 39.51 0.95 -1.80
C ARG A 11 38.22 1.54 -1.27
N GLN A 12 38.23 2.82 -0.89
CA GLN A 12 37.06 3.51 -0.35
C GLN A 12 35.88 3.49 -1.33
N MET A 13 36.12 3.73 -2.62
CA MET A 13 35.08 3.64 -3.65
C MET A 13 34.57 2.22 -3.85
N THR A 14 35.44 1.21 -3.77
CA THR A 14 35.06 -0.21 -3.86
C THR A 14 34.24 -0.63 -2.63
N ASP A 15 34.62 -0.17 -1.44
CA ASP A 15 33.91 -0.43 -0.18
C ASP A 15 32.52 0.26 -0.18
N ASN A 16 32.39 1.40 -0.87
CA ASN A 16 31.11 2.06 -1.16
C ASN A 16 30.30 1.38 -2.30
N GLY A 17 30.75 0.22 -2.79
CA GLY A 17 30.01 -0.60 -3.75
C GLY A 17 30.13 -0.17 -5.22
N LEU A 18 31.05 0.72 -5.57
CA LEU A 18 31.23 1.14 -6.97
C LEU A 18 31.89 0.02 -7.80
N THR A 19 31.40 -0.16 -9.02
CA THR A 19 31.98 -1.07 -10.01
C THR A 19 33.29 -0.53 -10.58
N ALA A 20 34.11 -1.42 -11.15
CA ALA A 20 35.36 -1.02 -11.81
C ALA A 20 35.14 0.06 -12.88
N VAL A 21 34.02 0.04 -13.59
CA VAL A 21 33.66 1.03 -14.62
C VAL A 21 33.36 2.40 -14.00
N GLN A 22 32.66 2.45 -12.86
CA GLN A 22 32.36 3.69 -12.15
C GLN A 22 33.62 4.29 -11.52
N ILE A 23 34.43 3.46 -10.87
CA ILE A 23 35.71 3.88 -10.28
C ILE A 23 36.63 4.43 -11.37
N LYS A 24 36.68 3.79 -12.55
CA LYS A 24 37.43 4.31 -13.71
C LYS A 24 36.97 5.71 -14.12
N LYS A 25 35.66 5.95 -14.20
CA LYS A 25 35.11 7.27 -14.57
C LYS A 25 35.52 8.35 -13.55
N VAL A 26 35.41 8.06 -12.26
CA VAL A 26 35.78 8.99 -11.18
C VAL A 26 37.29 9.26 -11.17
N MET A 27 38.10 8.20 -11.27
CA MET A 27 39.56 8.30 -11.27
C MET A 27 40.12 9.04 -12.48
N LYS A 28 39.47 8.94 -13.64
CA LYS A 28 39.86 9.67 -14.86
C LYS A 28 39.68 11.18 -14.71
N VAL A 29 38.75 11.62 -13.86
CA VAL A 29 38.52 13.05 -13.56
C VAL A 29 39.46 13.55 -12.48
N LEU A 30 39.67 12.76 -11.41
CA LEU A 30 40.46 13.17 -10.25
C LEU A 30 41.97 13.08 -10.47
N HIS A 31 42.44 12.11 -11.26
CA HIS A 31 43.86 11.81 -11.46
C HIS A 31 44.17 11.44 -12.91
N PRO A 32 44.01 12.35 -13.88
CA PRO A 32 44.17 12.07 -15.31
C PRO A 32 45.57 11.54 -15.67
N ASP A 33 46.63 12.03 -15.01
CA ASP A 33 48.03 11.72 -15.35
C ASP A 33 48.56 10.40 -14.77
N LEU A 34 47.79 9.76 -13.88
CA LEU A 34 48.18 8.52 -13.17
C LEU A 34 47.30 7.31 -13.55
N PHE A 35 46.53 7.44 -14.62
CA PHE A 35 45.50 6.48 -15.03
C PHE A 35 46.09 5.22 -15.67
N ILE A 36 45.92 4.06 -15.03
CA ILE A 36 46.33 2.75 -15.58
C ILE A 36 45.14 1.78 -15.54
N ASP A 37 44.47 1.63 -16.69
CA ASP A 37 43.16 0.98 -16.82
C ASP A 37 43.14 -0.50 -16.40
N SER A 38 44.22 -1.24 -16.68
CA SER A 38 44.38 -2.64 -16.30
C SER A 38 44.55 -2.83 -14.79
N LYS A 39 45.22 -1.90 -14.11
CA LYS A 39 45.50 -2.00 -12.66
C LYS A 39 44.28 -1.67 -11.80
N ILE A 40 43.41 -0.76 -12.25
CA ILE A 40 42.13 -0.49 -11.54
C ILE A 40 41.22 -1.71 -11.65
N LYS A 41 41.11 -2.31 -12.84
CA LYS A 41 40.30 -3.52 -13.02
C LYS A 41 40.79 -4.64 -12.11
N SER A 42 42.09 -4.95 -12.10
CA SER A 42 42.64 -5.98 -11.21
C SER A 42 42.56 -5.63 -9.72
N ALA A 43 42.69 -4.36 -9.33
CA ALA A 43 42.55 -3.93 -7.92
C ALA A 43 41.10 -4.02 -7.44
N VAL A 44 40.15 -3.62 -8.28
CA VAL A 44 38.72 -3.75 -8.02
C VAL A 44 38.31 -5.22 -8.07
N GLU A 45 38.81 -6.03 -9.00
CA GLU A 45 38.56 -7.47 -9.04
C GLU A 45 39.17 -8.19 -7.85
N TYR A 46 40.39 -7.85 -7.43
CA TYR A 46 41.04 -8.39 -6.23
C TYR A 46 40.28 -8.00 -4.97
N LYS A 47 39.87 -6.74 -4.85
CA LYS A 47 39.07 -6.27 -3.70
C LYS A 47 37.64 -6.78 -3.75
N GLN A 48 37.04 -6.96 -4.92
CA GLN A 48 35.79 -7.67 -5.12
C GLN A 48 35.94 -9.16 -4.86
N GLN A 49 37.12 -9.76 -5.06
CA GLN A 49 37.44 -11.14 -4.65
C GLN A 49 37.56 -11.22 -3.13
N GLN A 50 38.16 -10.22 -2.49
CA GLN A 50 38.17 -10.07 -1.04
C GLN A 50 36.77 -9.79 -0.48
N ASN A 51 35.94 -8.99 -1.15
CA ASN A 51 34.56 -8.69 -0.79
C ASN A 51 33.58 -9.81 -1.24
N ARG A 52 34.01 -10.71 -2.13
CA ARG A 52 33.40 -12.01 -2.42
C ARG A 52 33.70 -13.03 -1.34
N CYS A 53 34.48 -12.68 -0.31
CA CYS A 53 34.29 -13.34 0.96
C CYS A 53 32.86 -13.04 1.41
N ARG A 54 32.00 -14.04 1.19
CA ARG A 54 30.99 -14.49 2.14
C ARG A 54 31.29 -13.92 3.53
N ILE A 55 30.29 -13.40 4.23
CA ILE A 55 30.35 -13.31 5.70
C ILE A 55 31.09 -14.56 6.19
N LYS A 56 32.26 -14.37 6.81
CA LYS A 56 33.21 -15.47 6.92
C LYS A 56 32.72 -16.51 7.90
N PHE A 57 31.88 -16.15 8.87
CA PHE A 57 31.17 -17.10 9.72
C PHE A 57 29.82 -16.52 10.10
N ILE A 58 28.80 -17.37 10.16
CA ILE A 58 27.52 -17.09 10.84
C ILE A 58 27.75 -16.36 12.18
N GLU A 59 28.87 -16.64 12.86
CA GLU A 59 29.35 -15.95 14.06
C GLU A 59 29.52 -14.43 13.91
N GLU A 60 30.05 -13.92 12.79
CA GLU A 60 30.19 -12.47 12.55
C GLU A 60 28.82 -11.80 12.41
N LEU A 61 27.90 -12.47 11.71
CA LEU A 61 26.52 -12.01 11.55
C LEU A 61 25.78 -12.05 12.89
N TYR A 62 25.94 -13.14 13.64
CA TYR A 62 25.39 -13.30 14.97
C TYR A 62 25.92 -12.22 15.93
N SER A 63 27.23 -11.95 15.90
CA SER A 63 27.86 -10.89 16.70
C SER A 63 27.34 -9.51 16.31
N TRP A 64 27.23 -9.22 15.01
CA TRP A 64 26.66 -7.97 14.50
C TRP A 64 25.22 -7.75 14.97
N CYS A 65 24.37 -8.79 14.91
CA CYS A 65 22.99 -8.74 15.38
C CYS A 65 22.92 -8.62 16.91
N SER A 66 23.73 -9.38 17.64
CA SER A 66 23.76 -9.39 19.11
C SER A 66 24.13 -8.02 19.67
N GLN A 67 25.10 -7.33 19.06
CA GLN A 67 25.48 -5.95 19.41
C GLN A 67 24.34 -4.93 19.21
N ARG A 68 23.31 -5.29 18.45
CA ARG A 68 22.16 -4.43 18.11
C ARG A 68 20.85 -4.97 18.68
N ASN A 69 20.87 -6.04 19.46
CA ASN A 69 19.65 -6.66 20.02
C ASN A 69 19.22 -6.02 21.35
N THR A 70 19.36 -4.70 21.46
CA THR A 70 18.91 -3.95 22.63
C THR A 70 18.00 -2.85 22.18
N TYR A 71 16.85 -2.73 22.83
CA TYR A 71 15.89 -1.68 22.54
C TYR A 71 16.54 -0.30 22.81
N PRO A 72 16.53 0.62 21.83
CA PRO A 72 17.03 1.97 22.04
C PRO A 72 16.27 2.68 23.15
N SER A 73 16.97 3.53 23.90
CA SER A 73 16.38 4.45 24.86
C SER A 73 15.46 5.47 24.15
N VAL A 74 14.64 6.18 24.92
CA VAL A 74 13.61 7.08 24.38
C VAL A 74 14.23 8.28 23.64
N ASP A 75 15.43 8.70 24.01
CA ASP A 75 16.22 9.75 23.36
C ASP A 75 16.88 9.31 22.04
N LYS A 76 16.91 8.00 21.75
CA LYS A 76 17.53 7.39 20.57
C LYS A 76 16.48 6.79 19.63
N THR A 77 15.43 7.56 19.35
CA THR A 77 14.24 7.09 18.59
C THR A 77 14.56 6.57 17.19
N HIS A 78 15.60 7.09 16.55
CA HIS A 78 16.02 6.75 15.19
C HIS A 78 17.17 5.74 15.12
N ASP A 79 17.71 5.29 16.26
CA ASP A 79 18.77 4.30 16.26
C ASP A 79 18.20 2.96 15.81
N VAL A 80 18.88 2.37 14.82
CA VAL A 80 18.50 1.08 14.25
C VAL A 80 18.92 -0.02 15.20
N PHE A 81 18.00 -0.94 15.46
CA PHE A 81 18.24 -2.10 16.31
C PHE A 81 17.63 -3.35 15.68
N VAL A 82 18.04 -4.51 16.20
CA VAL A 82 17.63 -5.83 15.74
C VAL A 82 16.75 -6.45 16.81
N PRO A 83 15.42 -6.27 16.77
CA PRO A 83 14.52 -6.78 17.82
C PRO A 83 14.47 -8.31 17.88
N TYR A 84 14.87 -8.98 16.79
CA TYR A 84 14.94 -10.42 16.69
C TYR A 84 15.87 -10.83 15.56
N PHE A 85 16.61 -11.92 15.80
CA PHE A 85 17.34 -12.59 14.76
C PHE A 85 17.51 -14.07 15.06
N GLU A 86 17.49 -14.86 13.99
CA GLU A 86 17.96 -16.23 13.93
C GLU A 86 18.87 -16.29 12.71
N ALA A 87 20.14 -16.62 12.91
CA ALA A 87 21.08 -16.74 11.81
C ALA A 87 21.83 -18.04 12.04
N VAL A 88 21.33 -19.13 11.46
CA VAL A 88 21.97 -20.45 11.51
C VAL A 88 22.64 -20.76 10.17
N ASP A 89 21.98 -20.47 9.05
CA ASP A 89 22.52 -20.54 7.68
C ASP A 89 21.62 -19.75 6.71
N VAL A 90 21.87 -19.84 5.40
CA VAL A 90 21.07 -19.14 4.35
C VAL A 90 19.60 -19.60 4.31
N ASN A 91 19.33 -20.86 4.64
CA ASN A 91 17.97 -21.42 4.70
C ASN A 91 17.28 -21.13 6.03
N ASN A 92 18.04 -20.75 7.05
CA ASN A 92 17.59 -20.44 8.41
C ASN A 92 18.11 -19.06 8.83
N THR A 93 17.79 -18.04 8.03
CA THR A 93 18.10 -16.64 8.31
C THR A 93 16.80 -15.88 8.53
N PHE A 94 16.69 -15.22 9.66
CA PHE A 94 15.69 -14.21 9.97
C PHE A 94 16.40 -13.08 10.69
N ILE A 95 16.40 -11.87 10.15
CA ILE A 95 16.99 -10.70 10.81
C ILE A 95 16.04 -9.53 10.62
N CYS A 96 15.43 -9.07 11.71
CA CYS A 96 14.58 -7.88 11.69
C CYS A 96 15.42 -6.64 11.96
N LEU A 97 15.21 -5.56 11.20
CA LEU A 97 15.78 -4.24 11.45
C LEU A 97 14.66 -3.21 11.53
N THR A 98 14.69 -2.40 12.59
CA THR A 98 13.72 -1.32 12.80
C THR A 98 14.30 -0.23 13.73
N THR A 99 13.49 0.78 14.06
CA THR A 99 13.77 1.80 15.06
C THR A 99 12.58 1.96 15.99
N ARG A 100 12.77 2.58 17.16
CA ARG A 100 11.69 2.90 18.09
C ARG A 100 10.62 3.78 17.41
N GLN A 101 11.03 4.78 16.63
CA GLN A 101 10.10 5.66 15.92
C GLN A 101 9.25 4.89 14.89
N LEU A 102 9.84 3.97 14.14
CA LEU A 102 9.11 3.17 13.15
C LEU A 102 8.04 2.27 13.81
N LEU A 103 8.42 1.52 14.84
CA LEU A 103 7.48 0.66 15.60
C LEU A 103 6.45 1.46 16.40
N SER A 104 6.71 2.73 16.72
CA SER A 104 5.71 3.60 17.36
C SER A 104 4.49 3.85 16.47
N THR A 105 4.62 3.65 15.16
CA THR A 105 3.53 3.81 14.20
C THR A 105 2.39 2.80 14.42
N CYS A 106 2.69 1.63 14.99
CA CYS A 106 1.70 0.58 15.29
C CYS A 106 0.55 1.05 16.18
N LYS A 107 0.75 2.10 16.99
CA LYS A 107 -0.31 2.64 17.85
C LYS A 107 -1.47 3.30 17.09
N TYR A 108 -1.26 3.65 15.82
CA TYR A 108 -2.25 4.35 15.00
C TYR A 108 -3.09 3.43 14.12
N SER A 109 -2.66 2.19 13.90
CA SER A 109 -3.35 1.25 13.02
C SER A 109 -3.05 -0.20 13.40
N SER A 110 -4.10 -1.01 13.42
CA SER A 110 -4.01 -2.47 13.60
C SER A 110 -3.93 -3.22 12.27
N VAL A 111 -3.85 -2.52 11.14
CA VAL A 111 -3.68 -3.10 9.82
C VAL A 111 -2.19 -3.22 9.50
N LEU A 112 -1.75 -4.44 9.25
CA LEU A 112 -0.38 -4.77 8.90
C LEU A 112 -0.27 -5.08 7.41
N TYR A 113 0.59 -4.36 6.71
CA TYR A 113 0.94 -4.61 5.32
C TYR A 113 2.28 -5.35 5.27
N ILE A 114 2.34 -6.41 4.48
CA ILE A 114 3.55 -7.20 4.27
C ILE A 114 3.77 -7.53 2.79
N GLY A 115 5.03 -7.64 2.40
CA GLY A 115 5.41 -8.12 1.08
C GLY A 115 6.92 -8.29 0.94
N CYS A 116 7.32 -9.35 0.26
CA CYS A 116 8.72 -9.65 0.02
C CYS A 116 9.24 -8.93 -1.22
N THR A 117 10.52 -8.58 -1.20
CA THR A 117 11.23 -8.07 -2.36
C THR A 117 12.54 -8.80 -2.58
N TYR A 118 12.76 -9.17 -3.84
CA TYR A 118 13.86 -10.05 -4.25
C TYR A 118 15.00 -9.28 -4.93
N LYS A 119 16.12 -9.99 -5.14
CA LYS A 119 17.29 -9.51 -5.88
C LYS A 119 17.96 -8.30 -5.23
N VAL A 120 17.96 -8.24 -3.90
CA VAL A 120 18.62 -7.20 -3.11
C VAL A 120 19.93 -7.68 -2.49
N THR A 121 20.04 -8.98 -2.19
CA THR A 121 21.27 -9.61 -1.69
C THR A 121 21.89 -10.56 -2.74
N ALA A 122 23.21 -10.76 -2.67
CA ALA A 122 23.96 -11.69 -3.50
C ALA A 122 23.63 -13.16 -3.19
N ASN A 123 23.20 -13.44 -1.95
CA ASN A 123 22.74 -14.74 -1.48
C ASN A 123 21.27 -15.02 -1.84
N GLU A 124 20.61 -14.11 -2.55
CA GLU A 124 19.21 -14.21 -2.98
C GLU A 124 18.18 -14.30 -1.84
N LEU A 125 18.58 -13.97 -0.62
CA LEU A 125 17.68 -13.83 0.52
C LEU A 125 16.60 -12.77 0.24
N PRO A 126 15.30 -13.12 0.37
CA PRO A 126 14.21 -12.17 0.29
C PRO A 126 14.28 -11.14 1.41
N LEU A 127 13.84 -9.92 1.09
CA LEU A 127 13.63 -8.86 2.06
C LEU A 127 12.13 -8.67 2.26
N LEU A 128 11.61 -9.14 3.38
CA LEU A 128 10.26 -8.86 3.83
C LEU A 128 10.19 -7.40 4.29
N VAL A 129 9.38 -6.60 3.61
CA VAL A 129 9.07 -5.23 4.00
C VAL A 129 7.72 -5.23 4.67
N PHE A 130 7.60 -4.51 5.79
CA PHE A 130 6.35 -4.41 6.51
C PHE A 130 6.07 -2.99 6.99
N GLY A 131 4.78 -2.68 7.13
CA GLY A 131 4.33 -1.33 7.48
C GLY A 131 2.84 -1.25 7.70
N THR A 132 2.33 -0.04 7.72
CA THR A 132 0.89 0.25 7.78
C THR A 132 0.55 1.40 6.84
N SER A 133 -0.71 1.82 6.79
CA SER A 133 -1.13 2.99 6.02
C SER A 133 -2.05 3.90 6.83
N ASP A 134 -2.01 5.18 6.52
CA ASP A 134 -2.86 6.18 7.15
C ASP A 134 -4.17 6.45 6.38
N PHE A 135 -5.01 7.35 6.91
CA PHE A 135 -6.27 7.74 6.28
C PHE A 135 -6.10 8.58 5.00
N ASN A 136 -4.87 8.96 4.64
CA ASN A 136 -4.53 9.56 3.34
C ASN A 136 -3.93 8.52 2.40
N ARG A 137 -4.08 7.23 2.73
CA ARG A 137 -3.59 6.08 1.97
C ARG A 137 -2.07 6.08 1.78
N ARG A 138 -1.34 6.82 2.59
CA ARG A 138 0.11 6.83 2.57
C ARG A 138 0.62 5.63 3.35
N PHE A 139 1.59 4.93 2.78
CA PHE A 139 2.27 3.83 3.45
C PHE A 139 3.37 4.35 4.39
N TYR A 140 3.42 3.79 5.59
CA TYR A 140 4.42 4.03 6.62
C TYR A 140 5.16 2.71 6.87
N PRO A 141 6.41 2.57 6.40
CA PRO A 141 7.21 1.40 6.74
C PRO A 141 7.40 1.35 8.25
N MET A 142 7.48 0.13 8.78
CA MET A 142 7.77 -0.14 10.20
C MET A 142 9.08 -0.92 10.39
N GLY A 143 9.68 -1.40 9.31
CA GLY A 143 10.96 -2.09 9.33
C GLY A 143 11.12 -3.02 8.14
N VAL A 144 12.17 -3.82 8.19
CA VAL A 144 12.40 -4.90 7.22
C VAL A 144 12.89 -6.16 7.95
N CYS A 145 12.58 -7.32 7.40
CA CYS A 145 13.19 -8.58 7.79
C CYS A 145 13.94 -9.17 6.61
N LEU A 146 15.21 -9.47 6.78
CA LEU A 146 15.92 -10.35 5.86
C LEU A 146 15.55 -11.79 6.25
N ILE A 147 14.94 -12.53 5.34
CA ILE A 147 14.39 -13.85 5.63
C ILE A 147 15.00 -14.93 4.73
N SER A 148 14.78 -16.20 5.09
CA SER A 148 15.17 -17.36 4.30
C SER A 148 14.44 -17.40 2.95
N SER A 149 15.09 -18.02 1.97
CA SER A 149 14.60 -18.07 0.59
C SER A 149 13.37 -18.95 0.38
N ASP A 150 12.98 -19.75 1.37
CA ASP A 150 11.85 -20.67 1.29
C ASP A 150 10.48 -19.99 1.56
N GLU A 151 10.47 -18.78 2.14
CA GLU A 151 9.26 -18.02 2.50
C GLU A 151 8.16 -18.90 3.11
N SER A 152 8.60 -19.82 3.97
CA SER A 152 7.74 -20.82 4.58
C SER A 152 6.75 -20.17 5.55
N SER A 153 5.67 -20.89 5.84
CA SER A 153 4.72 -20.47 6.87
C SER A 153 5.43 -20.22 8.20
N GLU A 154 6.45 -21.01 8.55
CA GLU A 154 7.18 -20.83 9.80
C GLU A 154 7.91 -19.48 9.87
N THR A 155 8.52 -19.05 8.77
CA THR A 155 9.15 -17.73 8.66
C THR A 155 8.16 -16.60 8.95
N PHE A 156 6.95 -16.68 8.38
CA PHE A 156 5.90 -15.70 8.63
C PHE A 156 5.32 -15.80 10.05
N LYS A 157 5.25 -17.00 10.65
CA LYS A 157 4.85 -17.17 12.06
C LYS A 157 5.84 -16.48 13.00
N THR A 158 7.14 -16.69 12.78
CA THR A 158 8.20 -15.99 13.53
C THR A 158 8.03 -14.48 13.44
N PHE A 159 7.76 -13.96 12.24
CA PHE A 159 7.47 -12.55 12.06
C PHE A 159 6.21 -12.08 12.81
N PHE A 160 5.08 -12.80 12.73
CA PHE A 160 3.82 -12.40 13.37
C PHE A 160 3.88 -12.47 14.91
N ARG A 161 4.57 -13.45 15.48
CA ARG A 161 4.88 -13.49 16.91
C ARG A 161 5.74 -12.30 17.31
N GLY A 162 6.82 -12.08 16.55
CA GLY A 162 7.78 -11.03 16.78
C GLY A 162 7.16 -9.63 16.79
N ILE A 163 6.45 -9.25 15.72
CA ILE A 163 5.93 -7.88 15.56
C ILE A 163 4.98 -7.49 16.70
N GLN A 164 4.16 -8.42 17.20
CA GLN A 164 3.28 -8.18 18.34
C GLN A 164 4.09 -7.87 19.60
N VAL A 165 5.15 -8.64 19.87
CA VAL A 165 6.03 -8.42 21.03
C VAL A 165 6.79 -7.10 20.88
N TRP A 166 7.46 -6.88 19.75
CA TRP A 166 8.34 -5.72 19.53
C TRP A 166 7.54 -4.41 19.58
N ALA A 167 6.41 -4.35 18.88
CA ALA A 167 5.54 -3.18 18.89
C ALA A 167 4.94 -2.94 20.29
N SER A 168 4.54 -4.01 21.00
CA SER A 168 4.00 -3.85 22.35
C SER A 168 5.04 -3.31 23.33
N THR A 169 6.28 -3.79 23.21
CA THR A 169 7.40 -3.37 24.05
C THR A 169 7.74 -1.90 23.79
N ILE A 170 7.82 -1.50 22.52
CA ILE A 170 8.14 -0.12 22.15
C ILE A 170 7.06 0.86 22.61
N ASN A 171 5.78 0.50 22.47
CA ASN A 171 4.66 1.39 22.75
C ASN A 171 4.18 1.32 24.21
N ASN A 172 4.71 0.39 25.01
CA ASN A 172 4.20 0.08 26.35
C ASN A 172 2.68 -0.15 26.37
N GLN A 173 2.17 -0.77 25.31
CA GLN A 173 0.75 -1.04 25.10
C GLN A 173 0.62 -2.26 24.20
N ALA A 174 -0.30 -3.18 24.50
CA ALA A 174 -0.54 -4.34 23.67
C ALA A 174 -0.86 -3.94 22.22
N TYR A 175 -0.10 -4.49 21.26
CA TYR A 175 -0.36 -4.36 19.85
C TYR A 175 -1.05 -5.61 19.32
N THR A 176 -2.27 -5.44 18.82
CA THR A 176 -3.06 -6.51 18.21
C THR A 176 -3.29 -6.18 16.74
N VAL A 177 -2.88 -7.08 15.86
CA VAL A 177 -3.14 -6.99 14.42
C VAL A 177 -4.57 -7.44 14.17
N SER A 178 -5.35 -6.61 13.49
CA SER A 178 -6.73 -6.94 13.10
C SER A 178 -6.81 -7.43 11.64
N HIS A 179 -5.88 -6.97 10.80
CA HIS A 179 -5.88 -7.30 9.37
C HIS A 179 -4.44 -7.42 8.86
N VAL A 180 -4.21 -8.36 7.95
CA VAL A 180 -2.92 -8.51 7.26
C VAL A 180 -3.13 -8.38 5.75
N MET A 181 -2.65 -7.29 5.15
CA MET A 181 -2.65 -7.07 3.70
C MET A 181 -1.37 -7.57 3.05
N GLY A 182 -1.50 -8.26 1.93
CA GLY A 182 -0.36 -8.74 1.15
C GLY A 182 -0.80 -9.45 -0.13
N ASP A 183 0.11 -10.22 -0.72
CA ASP A 183 -0.16 -11.01 -1.91
C ASP A 183 -0.77 -12.39 -1.59
N GLY A 184 -0.90 -13.26 -2.61
CA GLY A 184 -1.48 -14.58 -2.45
C GLY A 184 -0.51 -15.65 -1.93
N ALA A 185 0.58 -15.27 -1.23
CA ALA A 185 1.59 -16.24 -0.79
C ALA A 185 1.02 -17.22 0.26
N ALA A 186 1.17 -18.52 0.00
CA ALA A 186 0.66 -19.59 0.87
C ALA A 186 1.29 -19.57 2.28
N GLY A 187 2.56 -19.17 2.38
CA GLY A 187 3.25 -19.02 3.66
C GLY A 187 2.56 -18.02 4.59
N ILE A 188 2.03 -16.93 4.05
CA ILE A 188 1.30 -15.94 4.84
C ILE A 188 0.01 -16.56 5.37
N THR A 189 -0.77 -17.22 4.50
CA THR A 189 -2.02 -17.90 4.89
C THR A 189 -1.77 -18.94 5.97
N GLY A 190 -0.74 -19.77 5.81
CA GLY A 190 -0.38 -20.80 6.79
C GLY A 190 0.12 -20.25 8.13
N ALA A 191 0.56 -18.99 8.18
CA ALA A 191 1.02 -18.32 9.39
C ALA A 191 -0.09 -17.54 10.13
N MET A 192 -1.27 -17.37 9.53
CA MET A 192 -2.38 -16.63 10.15
C MET A 192 -2.86 -17.25 11.47
N CYS A 193 -2.50 -18.49 11.78
CA CYS A 193 -2.78 -19.11 13.09
C CYS A 193 -2.16 -18.34 14.27
N GLU A 194 -1.09 -17.57 14.05
CA GLU A 194 -0.49 -16.70 15.08
C GLU A 194 -1.29 -15.41 15.33
N LEU A 195 -2.26 -15.13 14.46
CA LEU A 195 -3.13 -13.97 14.50
C LEU A 195 -4.59 -14.42 14.38
N PRO A 196 -5.12 -15.20 15.35
CA PRO A 196 -6.41 -15.88 15.23
C PRO A 196 -7.62 -14.93 15.09
N LEU A 197 -7.48 -13.68 15.54
CA LEU A 197 -8.51 -12.64 15.40
C LEU A 197 -8.31 -11.78 14.15
N ALA A 198 -7.20 -11.94 13.43
CA ALA A 198 -6.89 -11.12 12.28
C ALA A 198 -7.48 -11.71 10.99
N ARG A 199 -7.93 -10.82 10.11
CA ARG A 199 -8.40 -11.17 8.77
C ARG A 199 -7.25 -11.05 7.76
N ARG A 200 -7.04 -12.09 6.94
CA ARG A 200 -6.11 -12.05 5.81
C ARG A 200 -6.75 -11.32 4.63
N LEU A 201 -6.28 -10.11 4.34
CA LEU A 201 -6.71 -9.35 3.16
C LEU A 201 -5.90 -9.74 1.93
N MET A 202 -6.56 -9.75 0.78
CA MET A 202 -5.96 -10.05 -0.52
C MET A 202 -5.87 -8.79 -1.37
N CYS A 203 -4.66 -8.43 -1.80
CA CYS A 203 -4.42 -7.24 -2.59
C CYS A 203 -5.17 -7.26 -3.93
N TRP A 204 -6.10 -6.31 -4.12
CA TRP A 204 -6.93 -6.19 -5.32
C TRP A 204 -6.12 -6.10 -6.62
N ALA A 205 -4.99 -5.38 -6.61
CA ALA A 205 -4.13 -5.25 -7.78
C ALA A 205 -3.55 -6.60 -8.24
N HIS A 206 -3.33 -7.54 -7.31
CA HIS A 206 -2.91 -8.90 -7.62
C HIS A 206 -4.07 -9.76 -8.12
N VAL A 207 -5.26 -9.63 -7.51
CA VAL A 207 -6.50 -10.30 -7.96
C VAL A 207 -6.78 -9.97 -9.42
N ILE A 208 -6.92 -8.68 -9.76
CA ILE A 208 -7.32 -8.27 -11.10
C ILE A 208 -6.25 -8.62 -12.15
N ARG A 209 -4.96 -8.60 -11.80
CA ARG A 209 -3.86 -9.03 -12.69
C ARG A 209 -3.97 -10.53 -13.00
N LYS A 210 -4.26 -11.35 -11.99
CA LYS A 210 -4.42 -12.80 -12.16
C LYS A 210 -5.71 -13.16 -12.91
N VAL A 211 -6.81 -12.45 -12.64
CA VAL A 211 -8.07 -12.54 -13.39
C VAL A 211 -7.83 -12.26 -14.87
N ARG A 212 -7.16 -11.15 -15.21
CA ARG A 212 -6.80 -10.81 -16.60
C ARG A 212 -5.92 -11.87 -17.25
N GLY A 213 -4.95 -12.42 -16.50
CA GLY A 213 -4.11 -13.52 -16.98
C GLY A 213 -4.90 -14.80 -17.30
N HIS A 214 -5.93 -15.12 -16.51
CA HIS A 214 -6.82 -16.27 -16.73
C HIS A 214 -8.00 -15.95 -17.66
N GLY A 215 -8.12 -14.70 -18.14
CA GLY A 215 -9.14 -14.31 -19.11
C GLY A 215 -9.04 -15.09 -20.42
N THR A 216 -7.88 -15.70 -20.72
CA THR A 216 -7.69 -16.60 -21.86
C THR A 216 -8.54 -17.87 -21.80
N LEU A 217 -9.09 -18.21 -20.63
CA LEU A 217 -10.06 -19.30 -20.49
C LEU A 217 -11.41 -18.96 -21.17
N ILE A 218 -11.68 -17.68 -21.40
CA ILE A 218 -12.85 -17.16 -22.09
C ILE A 218 -12.41 -16.76 -23.50
N LYS A 219 -12.91 -17.45 -24.53
CA LYS A 219 -12.47 -17.24 -25.92
C LYS A 219 -12.96 -15.90 -26.46
N ASN A 220 -14.20 -15.56 -26.12
CA ASN A 220 -14.83 -14.31 -26.53
C ASN A 220 -14.35 -13.14 -25.66
N LYS A 221 -13.65 -12.21 -26.28
CA LYS A 221 -13.10 -11.01 -25.61
C LYS A 221 -14.19 -10.10 -25.04
N ASP A 222 -15.31 -9.93 -25.73
CA ASP A 222 -16.41 -9.07 -25.28
C ASP A 222 -17.07 -9.67 -24.03
N LYS A 223 -17.23 -11.00 -23.99
CA LYS A 223 -17.68 -11.69 -22.78
C LYS A 223 -16.69 -11.52 -21.63
N PHE A 224 -15.39 -11.63 -21.89
CA PHE A 224 -14.38 -11.40 -20.85
C PHE A 224 -14.47 -9.96 -20.30
N LEU A 225 -14.70 -8.95 -21.14
CA LEU A 225 -14.88 -7.58 -20.67
C LEU A 225 -16.10 -7.44 -19.74
N LEU A 226 -17.20 -8.13 -20.03
CA LEU A 226 -18.38 -8.14 -19.16
C LEU A 226 -18.09 -8.84 -17.83
N VAL A 227 -17.39 -9.98 -17.84
CA VAL A 227 -16.95 -10.69 -16.64
C VAL A 227 -16.02 -9.81 -15.80
N GLU A 228 -15.07 -9.14 -16.42
CA GLU A 228 -14.15 -8.23 -15.73
C GLU A 228 -14.92 -7.07 -15.07
N GLN A 229 -15.88 -6.47 -15.79
CA GLN A 229 -16.74 -5.43 -15.24
C GLN A 229 -17.56 -5.95 -14.06
N ASP A 230 -18.13 -7.14 -14.17
CA ASP A 230 -18.88 -7.77 -13.08
C ASP A 230 -18.00 -7.92 -11.83
N ILE A 231 -16.75 -8.38 -11.95
CA ILE A 231 -15.79 -8.49 -10.83
C ILE A 231 -15.44 -7.11 -10.26
N MET A 232 -15.22 -6.11 -11.12
CA MET A 232 -14.94 -4.74 -10.67
C MET A 232 -16.09 -4.13 -9.86
N GLN A 233 -17.33 -4.49 -10.18
CA GLN A 233 -18.50 -4.06 -9.40
C GLN A 233 -18.63 -4.84 -8.09
N LEU A 234 -18.40 -6.16 -8.12
CA LEU A 234 -18.41 -6.99 -6.91
C LEU A 234 -17.39 -6.48 -5.89
N GLN A 235 -16.26 -5.99 -6.36
CA GLN A 235 -15.20 -5.40 -5.54
C GLN A 235 -15.68 -4.23 -4.66
N LEU A 236 -16.71 -3.50 -5.11
CA LEU A 236 -17.28 -2.35 -4.40
C LEU A 236 -18.29 -2.75 -3.31
N SER A 237 -18.46 -4.06 -3.06
CA SER A 237 -19.22 -4.53 -1.91
C SER A 237 -18.63 -3.96 -0.62
N PHE A 238 -19.48 -3.40 0.22
CA PHE A 238 -19.08 -2.66 1.42
C PHE A 238 -19.39 -3.41 2.73
N SER A 239 -19.86 -4.65 2.65
CA SER A 239 -19.99 -5.57 3.78
C SER A 239 -19.82 -7.02 3.33
N ASP A 240 -19.49 -7.90 4.28
CA ASP A 240 -19.32 -9.34 4.03
C ASP A 240 -20.61 -9.96 3.48
N GLN A 241 -21.77 -9.62 4.06
CA GLN A 241 -23.06 -10.14 3.63
C GLN A 241 -23.40 -9.73 2.20
N ILE A 242 -23.17 -8.46 1.84
CA ILE A 242 -23.41 -7.97 0.49
C ILE A 242 -22.48 -8.68 -0.49
N PHE A 243 -21.19 -8.81 -0.15
CA PHE A 243 -20.21 -9.48 -1.00
C PHE A 243 -20.61 -10.93 -1.27
N VAL A 244 -20.95 -11.71 -0.24
CA VAL A 244 -21.34 -13.12 -0.39
C VAL A 244 -22.60 -13.25 -1.23
N THR A 245 -23.65 -12.48 -0.95
CA THR A 245 -24.90 -12.54 -1.72
C THR A 245 -24.68 -12.13 -3.19
N ALA A 246 -23.97 -11.03 -3.43
CA ALA A 246 -23.67 -10.54 -4.77
C ALA A 246 -22.77 -11.51 -5.54
N ALA A 247 -21.78 -12.12 -4.89
CA ALA A 247 -20.92 -13.13 -5.49
C ALA A 247 -21.72 -14.35 -5.94
N ASN A 248 -22.66 -14.84 -5.11
CA ASN A 248 -23.53 -15.96 -5.48
C ASN A 248 -24.40 -15.62 -6.71
N LEU A 249 -24.99 -14.43 -6.76
CA LEU A 249 -25.74 -13.96 -7.91
C LEU A 249 -24.86 -13.87 -9.18
N MET A 250 -23.63 -13.39 -9.04
CA MET A 250 -22.66 -13.27 -10.14
C MET A 250 -22.26 -14.64 -10.68
N ILE A 251 -21.94 -15.60 -9.80
CA ILE A 251 -21.60 -16.97 -10.19
C ILE A 251 -22.78 -17.66 -10.86
N ASN A 252 -24.00 -17.51 -10.32
CA ASN A 252 -25.21 -18.07 -10.94
C ASN A 252 -25.44 -17.51 -12.34
N LYS A 253 -25.24 -16.20 -12.53
CA LYS A 253 -25.28 -15.55 -13.85
C LYS A 253 -24.27 -16.19 -14.82
N TRP A 254 -23.03 -16.41 -14.39
CA TRP A 254 -21.99 -16.96 -15.26
C TRP A 254 -22.17 -18.45 -15.57
N LYS A 255 -22.70 -19.25 -14.62
CA LYS A 255 -23.00 -20.68 -14.81
C LYS A 255 -24.03 -20.96 -15.92
N LEU A 256 -24.83 -19.96 -16.32
CA LEU A 256 -25.75 -20.07 -17.46
C LEU A 256 -25.03 -20.08 -18.81
N ASP A 257 -23.79 -19.60 -18.88
CA ASP A 257 -22.99 -19.56 -20.10
C ASP A 257 -21.91 -20.65 -20.07
N LYS A 258 -22.08 -21.68 -20.90
CA LYS A 258 -21.13 -22.80 -21.02
C LYS A 258 -19.71 -22.36 -21.39
N GLU A 259 -19.54 -21.22 -22.05
CA GLU A 259 -18.21 -20.71 -22.37
C GLU A 259 -17.45 -20.23 -21.13
N LEU A 260 -18.17 -19.83 -20.07
CA LEU A 260 -17.60 -19.30 -18.84
C LEU A 260 -17.31 -20.38 -17.79
N GLU A 261 -17.74 -21.63 -18.00
CA GLU A 261 -17.68 -22.73 -17.01
C GLU A 261 -16.30 -22.85 -16.36
N LYS A 262 -15.24 -23.05 -17.16
CA LYS A 262 -13.87 -23.20 -16.67
C LYS A 262 -13.35 -21.98 -15.90
N PHE A 263 -13.72 -20.78 -16.35
CA PHE A 263 -13.32 -19.55 -15.67
C PHE A 263 -14.09 -19.38 -14.36
N THR A 264 -15.37 -19.75 -14.36
CA THR A 264 -16.26 -19.68 -13.20
C THR A 264 -15.76 -20.59 -12.09
N ASP A 265 -15.41 -21.84 -12.41
CA ASP A 265 -14.82 -22.79 -11.45
C ASP A 265 -13.52 -22.26 -10.86
N TYR A 266 -12.62 -21.77 -11.71
CA TYR A 266 -11.37 -21.14 -11.27
C TYR A 266 -11.63 -19.96 -10.33
N PHE A 267 -12.57 -19.07 -10.68
CA PHE A 267 -12.83 -17.87 -9.93
C PHE A 267 -13.48 -18.17 -8.58
N GLU A 268 -14.47 -19.07 -8.55
CA GLU A 268 -15.15 -19.52 -7.33
C GLU A 268 -14.16 -20.18 -6.36
N GLN A 269 -13.32 -21.09 -6.85
CA GLN A 269 -12.31 -21.76 -6.04
C GLN A 269 -11.26 -20.78 -5.50
N GLN A 270 -10.66 -19.97 -6.37
CA GLN A 270 -9.52 -19.13 -5.98
C GLN A 270 -9.94 -17.90 -5.19
N TRP A 271 -10.94 -17.16 -5.68
CA TRP A 271 -11.25 -15.80 -5.23
C TRP A 271 -12.51 -15.69 -4.39
N LEU A 272 -13.33 -16.74 -4.29
CA LEU A 272 -14.48 -16.76 -3.38
C LEU A 272 -14.30 -17.75 -2.22
N THR A 273 -13.47 -18.78 -2.39
CA THR A 273 -13.22 -19.79 -1.35
C THR A 273 -11.88 -19.57 -0.65
N VAL A 274 -10.77 -19.55 -1.38
CA VAL A 274 -9.42 -19.53 -0.76
C VAL A 274 -8.97 -18.13 -0.34
N LEU A 275 -9.15 -17.12 -1.21
CA LEU A 275 -8.67 -15.75 -0.98
C LEU A 275 -9.79 -14.72 -1.22
N SER A 276 -10.85 -14.75 -0.41
CA SER A 276 -12.09 -13.98 -0.65
C SER A 276 -12.09 -12.52 -0.21
N PHE A 277 -11.15 -12.11 0.64
CA PHE A 277 -11.13 -10.77 1.23
C PHE A 277 -10.41 -9.72 0.36
N TRP A 278 -10.92 -9.46 -0.85
CA TRP A 278 -10.39 -8.47 -1.80
C TRP A 278 -11.37 -7.32 -2.15
N TYR A 279 -12.58 -7.35 -1.60
CA TYR A 279 -13.59 -6.29 -1.72
C TYR A 279 -13.35 -5.16 -0.70
N GLU A 280 -13.85 -3.96 -0.97
CA GLU A 280 -13.58 -2.76 -0.15
C GLU A 280 -14.15 -2.89 1.27
N GLY A 281 -15.30 -3.55 1.42
CA GLY A 281 -15.91 -3.84 2.72
C GLY A 281 -15.14 -4.83 3.59
N ALA A 282 -14.13 -5.53 3.05
CA ALA A 282 -13.35 -6.49 3.81
C ALA A 282 -12.52 -5.82 4.91
N CYS A 283 -12.13 -4.55 4.69
CA CYS A 283 -11.52 -3.67 5.66
C CYS A 283 -11.77 -2.21 5.25
N ILE A 284 -12.83 -1.61 5.82
CA ILE A 284 -13.22 -0.23 5.53
C ILE A 284 -12.10 0.74 5.93
N LEU A 285 -11.92 1.81 5.14
CA LEU A 285 -10.91 2.87 5.37
C LEU A 285 -9.46 2.38 5.33
N THR A 286 -9.23 1.26 4.65
CA THR A 286 -7.91 0.68 4.43
C THR A 286 -7.71 0.46 2.93
N PRO A 287 -6.59 0.92 2.33
CA PRO A 287 -6.35 0.70 0.92
C PRO A 287 -6.43 -0.78 0.56
N SER A 288 -7.34 -1.15 -0.35
CA SER A 288 -7.50 -2.53 -0.87
C SER A 288 -6.33 -3.01 -1.74
N THR A 289 -5.30 -2.18 -1.93
CA THR A 289 -4.10 -2.50 -2.70
C THR A 289 -2.84 -2.32 -1.87
N ASN A 290 -1.80 -3.09 -2.18
CA ASN A 290 -0.48 -2.99 -1.58
C ASN A 290 0.44 -1.97 -2.28
N ASN A 291 -0.13 -1.00 -3.01
CA ASN A 291 0.63 -0.12 -3.91
C ASN A 291 1.71 0.70 -3.20
N GLY A 292 1.45 1.14 -1.96
CA GLY A 292 2.44 1.87 -1.18
C GLY A 292 3.68 1.04 -0.85
N LEU A 293 3.48 -0.23 -0.48
CA LEU A 293 4.56 -1.19 -0.25
C LEU A 293 5.29 -1.53 -1.55
N GLU A 294 4.57 -1.76 -2.65
CA GLU A 294 5.19 -2.02 -3.97
C GLU A 294 6.03 -0.83 -4.46
N SER A 295 5.54 0.39 -4.23
CA SER A 295 6.29 1.62 -4.50
C SER A 295 7.57 1.68 -3.67
N LEU A 296 7.48 1.35 -2.37
CA LEU A 296 8.66 1.28 -1.50
C LEU A 296 9.65 0.21 -1.97
N ASN A 297 9.18 -0.99 -2.30
CA ASN A 297 10.01 -2.05 -2.91
C ASN A 297 10.73 -1.55 -4.17
N GLY A 298 10.03 -0.78 -5.00
CA GLY A 298 10.60 -0.08 -6.15
C GLY A 298 11.72 0.90 -5.75
N ARG A 299 11.48 1.75 -4.74
CA ARG A 299 12.45 2.72 -4.21
C ARG A 299 13.68 2.04 -3.60
N ILE A 300 13.52 0.95 -2.85
CA ILE A 300 14.62 0.13 -2.32
C ILE A 300 15.56 -0.27 -3.45
N LYS A 301 14.99 -0.84 -4.51
CA LYS A 301 15.76 -1.28 -5.68
C LYS A 301 16.37 -0.11 -6.43
N GLN A 302 15.68 1.01 -6.57
CA GLN A 302 16.14 2.12 -7.40
C GLN A 302 17.18 3.02 -6.72
N HIS A 303 17.06 3.24 -5.41
CA HIS A 303 17.86 4.23 -4.69
C HIS A 303 18.83 3.66 -3.67
N TYR A 304 18.48 2.52 -3.03
CA TYR A 304 19.31 1.95 -1.99
C TYR A 304 20.28 0.89 -2.53
N THR A 305 19.77 -0.04 -3.35
CA THR A 305 20.60 -1.10 -3.95
C THR A 305 21.03 -0.80 -5.38
N MET A 306 20.48 0.25 -6.01
CA MET A 306 20.73 0.60 -7.42
C MET A 306 20.53 -0.60 -8.37
N ARG A 307 19.57 -1.47 -8.04
CA ARG A 307 19.22 -2.74 -8.71
C ARG A 307 20.35 -3.76 -8.73
N HIS A 308 21.35 -3.60 -7.88
CA HIS A 308 22.42 -4.57 -7.67
C HIS A 308 22.10 -5.51 -6.50
N LYS A 309 22.57 -6.75 -6.64
CA LYS A 309 22.60 -7.72 -5.55
C LYS A 309 23.83 -7.45 -4.69
N LEU A 310 23.64 -6.99 -3.46
CA LEU A 310 24.74 -6.61 -2.57
C LEU A 310 25.23 -7.82 -1.75
N PRO A 311 26.55 -7.95 -1.47
CA PRO A 311 27.03 -8.85 -0.44
C PRO A 311 26.32 -8.60 0.88
N LEU A 312 26.10 -9.64 1.69
CA LEU A 312 25.25 -9.55 2.88
C LEU A 312 25.70 -8.46 3.87
N SER A 313 26.99 -8.35 4.15
CA SER A 313 27.54 -7.29 5.03
C SER A 313 27.26 -5.88 4.51
N ALA A 314 27.45 -5.64 3.21
CA ALA A 314 27.15 -4.37 2.56
C ALA A 314 25.63 -4.09 2.52
N PHE A 315 24.83 -5.14 2.38
CA PHE A 315 23.38 -5.02 2.42
C PHE A 315 22.90 -4.62 3.82
N LEU A 316 23.43 -5.19 4.90
CA LEU A 316 23.05 -4.82 6.27
C LEU A 316 23.32 -3.34 6.57
N GLN A 317 24.49 -2.82 6.16
CA GLN A 317 24.79 -1.38 6.28
C GLN A 317 23.82 -0.53 5.45
N THR A 318 23.45 -1.01 4.25
CA THR A 318 22.46 -0.36 3.41
C THR A 318 21.08 -0.36 4.06
N ALA A 319 20.70 -1.47 4.70
CA ALA A 319 19.44 -1.64 5.41
C ALA A 319 19.37 -0.76 6.65
N GLU A 320 20.45 -0.63 7.42
CA GLU A 320 20.53 0.34 8.54
C GLU A 320 20.27 1.76 8.07
N ARG A 321 20.99 2.21 7.03
CA ARG A 321 20.77 3.56 6.46
C ARG A 321 19.33 3.75 6.00
N MET A 322 18.79 2.78 5.27
CA MET A 322 17.42 2.80 4.76
C MET A 322 16.38 2.90 5.87
N VAL A 323 16.50 2.07 6.90
CA VAL A 323 15.59 2.05 8.04
C VAL A 323 15.69 3.35 8.85
N LYS A 324 16.90 3.91 9.00
CA LYS A 324 17.12 5.22 9.63
C LYS A 324 16.49 6.37 8.83
N ASP A 325 16.67 6.39 7.51
CA ASP A 325 16.06 7.39 6.64
C ASP A 325 14.52 7.37 6.75
N TRP A 326 13.92 6.18 6.76
CA TRP A 326 12.47 6.04 6.93
C TRP A 326 11.99 6.48 8.30
N SER A 327 12.78 6.21 9.34
CA SER A 327 12.51 6.65 10.70
C SER A 327 12.40 8.17 10.79
N ILE A 328 13.38 8.87 10.20
CA ILE A 328 13.39 10.35 10.12
C ILE A 328 12.23 10.84 9.24
N GLN A 329 11.98 10.19 8.09
CA GLN A 329 10.90 10.58 7.20
C GLN A 329 9.51 10.46 7.86
N ASN A 330 9.27 9.39 8.62
CA ASN A 330 8.00 9.19 9.33
C ASN A 330 7.79 10.21 10.45
N GLU A 331 8.86 10.74 11.06
CA GLU A 331 8.76 11.84 12.01
C GLU A 331 8.47 13.18 11.29
N GLN A 332 9.20 13.49 10.22
CA GLN A 332 9.01 14.72 9.43
C GLN A 332 7.65 14.82 8.77
N THR A 333 7.05 13.66 8.48
CA THR A 333 5.70 13.58 7.92
C THR A 333 4.89 12.60 8.75
N PRO A 334 4.28 13.10 9.85
CA PRO A 334 3.58 12.27 10.82
C PRO A 334 2.41 11.50 10.20
N PHE A 335 2.04 10.41 10.88
CA PHE A 335 0.91 9.56 10.50
C PHE A 335 -0.39 10.37 10.40
N GLY A 336 -1.02 10.34 9.22
CA GLY A 336 -2.27 11.05 8.97
C GLY A 336 -3.47 10.40 9.64
N THR A 337 -3.79 10.84 10.86
CA THR A 337 -4.95 10.36 11.63
C THR A 337 -6.30 10.89 11.12
N HIS A 338 -6.29 11.74 10.10
CA HIS A 338 -7.47 12.36 9.52
C HIS A 338 -7.37 12.34 7.98
N ILE A 339 -8.52 12.32 7.31
CA ILE A 339 -8.59 12.49 5.86
C ILE A 339 -8.36 13.94 5.49
N THR A 340 -7.48 14.14 4.51
CA THR A 340 -7.27 15.43 3.87
C THR A 340 -8.12 15.51 2.61
N TYR A 341 -9.09 16.43 2.59
CA TYR A 341 -9.90 16.72 1.41
C TYR A 341 -9.16 17.69 0.50
N LYS A 342 -9.21 17.43 -0.82
CA LYS A 342 -8.63 18.33 -1.84
C LYS A 342 -9.60 19.47 -2.15
N ASP A 343 -9.08 20.66 -2.43
CA ASP A 343 -9.89 21.85 -2.73
C ASP A 343 -10.85 21.64 -3.93
N ASP A 344 -10.40 20.93 -4.97
CA ASP A 344 -11.25 20.61 -6.14
C ASP A 344 -12.50 19.80 -5.74
N LEU A 345 -12.40 18.96 -4.70
CA LEU A 345 -13.52 18.16 -4.21
C LEU A 345 -14.59 19.01 -3.54
N ASP A 346 -14.23 20.15 -2.94
CA ASP A 346 -15.20 21.07 -2.37
C ASP A 346 -16.06 21.72 -3.45
N LEU A 347 -15.44 22.11 -4.57
CA LEU A 347 -16.17 22.68 -5.71
C LEU A 347 -17.13 21.66 -6.32
N GLU A 348 -16.69 20.41 -6.49
CA GLU A 348 -17.56 19.33 -6.97
C GLU A 348 -18.69 19.01 -5.99
N ALA A 349 -18.42 19.06 -4.68
CA ALA A 349 -19.43 18.83 -3.66
C ALA A 349 -20.48 19.96 -3.61
N VAL A 350 -20.10 21.22 -3.82
CA VAL A 350 -21.05 22.35 -3.95
C VAL A 350 -22.00 22.10 -5.13
N GLU A 351 -21.48 21.68 -6.27
CA GLU A 351 -22.30 21.37 -7.45
C GLU A 351 -23.24 20.19 -7.20
N TRP A 352 -22.80 19.18 -6.46
CA TRP A 352 -23.67 18.08 -6.03
C TRP A 352 -24.78 18.57 -5.08
N VAL A 353 -24.44 19.39 -4.07
CA VAL A 353 -25.40 19.95 -3.10
C VAL A 353 -26.49 20.79 -3.79
N LYS A 354 -26.14 21.53 -4.85
CA LYS A 354 -27.09 22.33 -5.62
C LYS A 354 -28.10 21.49 -6.40
N LYS A 355 -27.71 20.29 -6.83
CA LYS A 355 -28.51 19.44 -7.73
C LYS A 355 -29.26 18.33 -7.02
N VAL A 356 -28.75 17.86 -5.88
CA VAL A 356 -29.39 16.79 -5.12
C VAL A 356 -30.76 17.24 -4.61
N ASP A 357 -31.78 16.43 -4.86
CA ASP A 357 -33.09 16.60 -4.24
C ASP A 357 -33.00 16.20 -2.76
N LYS A 358 -33.01 17.21 -1.88
CA LYS A 358 -32.89 17.01 -0.43
C LYS A 358 -34.03 16.18 0.16
N THR A 359 -35.19 16.12 -0.50
CA THR A 359 -36.32 15.29 -0.05
C THR A 359 -36.06 13.79 -0.25
N GLN A 360 -35.08 13.44 -1.08
CA GLN A 360 -34.65 12.06 -1.33
C GLN A 360 -33.56 11.60 -0.35
N ILE A 361 -33.01 12.50 0.48
CA ILE A 361 -32.04 12.12 1.50
C ILE A 361 -32.80 11.46 2.65
N LEU A 362 -32.60 10.16 2.83
CA LEU A 362 -33.27 9.39 3.86
C LEU A 362 -32.33 9.17 5.04
N GLN A 363 -32.74 9.60 6.23
CA GLN A 363 -32.05 9.29 7.46
C GLN A 363 -32.53 7.93 8.00
N LEU A 364 -31.62 6.97 8.15
CA LEU A 364 -31.93 5.63 8.69
C LEU A 364 -31.77 5.60 10.21
N THR A 365 -30.72 6.24 10.71
CA THR A 365 -30.40 6.33 12.14
C THR A 365 -29.87 7.73 12.44
N THR A 366 -29.46 7.99 13.68
CA THR A 366 -28.74 9.22 14.03
C THR A 366 -27.48 9.43 13.17
N PHE A 367 -26.90 8.35 12.66
CA PHE A 367 -25.59 8.35 12.03
C PHE A 367 -25.60 7.85 10.57
N ASN A 368 -26.66 7.19 10.13
CA ASN A 368 -26.70 6.59 8.79
C ASN A 368 -27.69 7.31 7.88
N PHE A 369 -27.23 7.62 6.67
CA PHE A 369 -28.01 8.33 5.66
C PHE A 369 -27.90 7.62 4.32
N VAL A 370 -29.00 7.61 3.57
CA VAL A 370 -29.02 7.18 2.18
C VAL A 370 -29.21 8.41 1.31
N VAL A 371 -28.31 8.60 0.35
CA VAL A 371 -28.37 9.70 -0.60
C VAL A 371 -28.40 9.19 -2.04
N PRO A 372 -29.02 9.92 -2.97
CA PRO A 372 -28.94 9.61 -4.39
C PRO A 372 -27.51 9.65 -4.91
N SER A 373 -27.17 8.71 -5.78
CA SER A 373 -25.89 8.66 -6.49
C SER A 373 -25.74 9.82 -7.48
N LYS A 374 -26.84 10.13 -8.18
CA LYS A 374 -26.99 11.18 -9.19
C LYS A 374 -28.22 12.03 -8.88
N ASP A 375 -28.45 13.07 -9.68
CA ASP A 375 -29.61 13.98 -9.61
C ASP A 375 -30.94 13.32 -10.04
N GLN A 376 -31.03 12.00 -9.96
CA GLN A 376 -32.22 11.24 -10.33
C GLN A 376 -33.08 10.97 -9.10
N LYS A 377 -34.40 11.00 -9.29
CA LYS A 377 -35.36 10.58 -8.29
C LYS A 377 -35.22 9.07 -8.06
N ILE A 378 -34.96 8.66 -6.83
CA ILE A 378 -34.79 7.26 -6.45
C ILE A 378 -35.79 6.90 -5.35
N ASN A 379 -36.34 5.69 -5.40
CA ASN A 379 -37.13 5.22 -4.27
C ASN A 379 -36.18 4.73 -3.17
N THR A 380 -35.77 5.62 -2.27
CA THR A 380 -34.85 5.30 -1.17
C THR A 380 -35.41 4.25 -0.22
N SER A 381 -36.73 4.21 0.00
CA SER A 381 -37.37 3.16 0.80
C SER A 381 -37.19 1.77 0.18
N THR A 382 -37.41 1.65 -1.14
CA THR A 382 -37.15 0.38 -1.86
C THR A 382 -35.67 0.02 -1.80
N TRP A 383 -34.78 1.01 -1.95
CA TRP A 383 -33.33 0.77 -1.88
C TRP A 383 -32.91 0.21 -0.51
N VAL A 384 -33.46 0.77 0.57
CA VAL A 384 -33.21 0.34 1.96
C VAL A 384 -33.82 -1.03 2.25
N ASN A 385 -35.02 -1.31 1.74
CA ASN A 385 -35.62 -2.63 1.87
C ASN A 385 -34.73 -3.71 1.23
N LEU A 386 -34.16 -3.43 0.06
CA LEU A 386 -33.19 -4.33 -0.57
C LEU A 386 -31.87 -4.43 0.20
N LEU A 387 -31.40 -3.33 0.80
CA LEU A 387 -30.23 -3.37 1.70
C LEU A 387 -30.45 -4.33 2.88
N HIS A 388 -31.65 -4.34 3.46
CA HIS A 388 -31.95 -5.19 4.62
C HIS A 388 -32.28 -6.63 4.23
N SER A 389 -33.05 -6.83 3.16
CA SER A 389 -33.48 -8.16 2.73
C SER A 389 -32.38 -8.91 1.96
N MET A 390 -31.43 -8.20 1.37
CA MET A 390 -30.43 -8.75 0.44
C MET A 390 -31.06 -9.55 -0.71
N ALA A 391 -32.30 -9.21 -1.10
CA ALA A 391 -33.11 -9.98 -2.03
C ALA A 391 -33.10 -9.35 -3.43
N TRP A 392 -31.96 -9.41 -4.13
CA TRP A 392 -31.88 -9.04 -5.54
C TRP A 392 -32.16 -10.24 -6.44
N ASP A 393 -32.99 -10.05 -7.47
CA ASP A 393 -33.38 -11.14 -8.38
C ASP A 393 -32.25 -11.62 -9.30
N SER A 394 -31.26 -10.76 -9.56
CA SER A 394 -30.12 -11.07 -10.41
C SER A 394 -28.91 -10.20 -10.06
N TYR A 395 -27.74 -10.58 -10.57
CA TYR A 395 -26.54 -9.77 -10.39
C TYR A 395 -26.64 -8.40 -11.09
N ASP A 396 -27.35 -8.31 -12.21
CA ASP A 396 -27.57 -7.03 -12.89
C ASP A 396 -28.52 -6.13 -12.07
N HIS A 397 -29.55 -6.69 -11.44
CA HIS A 397 -30.40 -5.96 -10.48
C HIS A 397 -29.55 -5.46 -9.28
N PHE A 398 -28.66 -6.28 -8.73
CA PHE A 398 -27.71 -5.85 -7.70
C PHE A 398 -26.84 -4.67 -8.16
N LYS A 399 -26.27 -4.72 -9.37
CA LYS A 399 -25.45 -3.62 -9.91
C LYS A 399 -26.25 -2.34 -10.03
N ASP A 400 -27.47 -2.40 -10.54
CA ASP A 400 -28.32 -1.21 -10.67
C ASP A 400 -28.65 -0.61 -9.30
N TRP A 401 -28.99 -1.46 -8.33
CA TRP A 401 -29.16 -1.06 -6.93
C TRP A 401 -27.90 -0.37 -6.39
N LEU A 402 -26.72 -0.99 -6.56
CA LEU A 402 -25.45 -0.46 -6.08
C LEU A 402 -25.11 0.91 -6.69
N HIS A 403 -25.54 1.19 -7.93
CA HIS A 403 -25.26 2.47 -8.60
C HIS A 403 -26.29 3.57 -8.35
N SER A 404 -27.48 3.23 -7.86
CA SER A 404 -28.60 4.18 -7.72
C SER A 404 -28.50 5.09 -6.48
N ALA A 405 -28.06 4.57 -5.33
CA ALA A 405 -27.95 5.32 -4.08
C ALA A 405 -26.67 4.99 -3.31
N ARG A 406 -26.33 5.80 -2.31
CA ARG A 406 -25.14 5.64 -1.46
C ARG A 406 -25.55 5.65 0.00
N LEU A 407 -24.98 4.72 0.76
CA LEU A 407 -25.03 4.75 2.21
C LEU A 407 -23.86 5.61 2.71
N LEU A 408 -24.17 6.54 3.59
CA LEU A 408 -23.20 7.30 4.34
C LEU A 408 -23.32 6.92 5.81
N ASP A 409 -22.18 6.68 6.42
CA ASP A 409 -22.06 6.38 7.84
C ASP A 409 -21.28 7.49 8.51
N PHE A 410 -21.96 8.20 9.42
CA PHE A 410 -21.40 9.24 10.23
C PHE A 410 -20.83 8.62 11.49
N SER A 411 -19.52 8.62 11.61
CA SER A 411 -18.87 8.10 12.80
C SER A 411 -18.45 9.24 13.72
N ARG A 412 -18.51 9.01 15.03
CA ARG A 412 -17.76 9.84 16.00
C ARG A 412 -16.25 9.60 15.88
N PHE A 413 -15.84 8.54 15.18
CA PHE A 413 -14.46 8.21 14.88
C PHE A 413 -14.03 8.84 13.54
N LEU A 414 -12.72 8.92 13.31
CA LEU A 414 -12.15 9.49 12.09
C LEU A 414 -12.06 8.42 10.98
N PRO A 415 -12.46 8.75 9.74
CA PRO A 415 -13.06 10.00 9.28
C PRO A 415 -14.52 10.15 9.72
N PRO A 416 -15.00 11.40 9.84
CA PRO A 416 -16.34 11.67 10.37
C PRO A 416 -17.46 11.13 9.47
N ILE A 417 -17.20 10.93 8.18
CA ILE A 417 -18.18 10.38 7.23
C ILE A 417 -17.51 9.40 6.28
N PHE A 418 -17.99 8.16 6.30
CA PHE A 418 -17.72 7.14 5.31
C PHE A 418 -18.86 7.09 4.28
N CYS A 419 -18.54 6.82 3.01
CA CYS A 419 -19.53 6.70 1.94
C CYS A 419 -19.28 5.45 1.11
N THR A 420 -20.33 4.69 0.80
CA THR A 420 -20.26 3.46 0.01
C THR A 420 -20.15 3.68 -1.50
N CYS A 421 -19.99 4.93 -1.95
CA CYS A 421 -19.67 5.18 -3.35
C CYS A 421 -18.25 4.69 -3.68
N ARG A 422 -17.97 4.43 -4.97
CA ARG A 422 -16.64 4.03 -5.44
C ARG A 422 -15.51 4.90 -4.88
N TYR A 423 -15.68 6.22 -4.87
CA TYR A 423 -14.66 7.16 -4.37
C TYR A 423 -14.54 7.13 -2.85
N GLY A 424 -15.65 7.03 -2.12
CA GLY A 424 -15.63 6.91 -0.66
C GLY A 424 -15.00 5.59 -0.20
N LEU A 425 -15.25 4.50 -0.91
CA LEU A 425 -14.62 3.20 -0.63
C LEU A 425 -13.13 3.20 -0.98
N LYS A 426 -12.74 3.68 -2.17
CA LYS A 426 -11.37 3.58 -2.66
C LYS A 426 -10.45 4.70 -2.22
N GLU A 427 -10.95 5.93 -2.21
CA GLU A 427 -10.18 7.16 -1.96
C GLU A 427 -10.49 7.77 -0.59
N PHE A 428 -11.46 7.22 0.15
CA PHE A 428 -11.95 7.68 1.46
C PHE A 428 -12.59 9.07 1.48
N ALA A 429 -12.54 9.79 0.35
CA ALA A 429 -13.13 11.09 0.14
C ALA A 429 -13.98 11.07 -1.12
N CYS A 430 -15.18 11.64 -1.05
CA CYS A 430 -16.07 11.81 -2.19
C CYS A 430 -16.98 13.03 -2.04
N VAL A 431 -17.60 13.42 -3.15
CA VAL A 431 -18.54 14.54 -3.22
C VAL A 431 -19.74 14.35 -2.30
N HIS A 432 -20.20 13.11 -2.10
CA HIS A 432 -21.34 12.81 -1.23
C HIS A 432 -21.00 13.09 0.23
N ALA A 433 -19.85 12.63 0.72
CA ALA A 433 -19.42 12.84 2.09
C ALA A 433 -19.19 14.34 2.37
N VAL A 434 -18.43 15.02 1.50
CA VAL A 434 -18.15 16.46 1.63
C VAL A 434 -19.44 17.28 1.51
N GLY A 435 -20.33 16.94 0.57
CA GLY A 435 -21.60 17.62 0.37
C GLY A 435 -22.55 17.48 1.56
N MET A 436 -22.59 16.31 2.20
CA MET A 436 -23.34 16.12 3.44
C MET A 436 -22.77 16.94 4.60
N MET A 437 -21.43 17.07 4.72
CA MET A 437 -20.81 17.99 5.70
C MET A 437 -21.23 19.45 5.46
N MET A 438 -21.33 19.87 4.20
CA MET A 438 -21.80 21.22 3.85
C MET A 438 -23.27 21.43 4.20
N LEU A 439 -24.13 20.46 3.90
CA LEU A 439 -25.56 20.52 4.23
C LEU A 439 -25.82 20.60 5.74
N TRP A 440 -24.95 19.99 6.55
CA TRP A 440 -25.01 20.05 8.01
C TRP A 440 -24.22 21.20 8.64
N GLY A 441 -23.55 22.02 7.82
CA GLY A 441 -22.78 23.17 8.30
C GLY A 441 -21.49 22.80 9.06
N THR A 442 -21.04 21.54 9.00
CA THR A 442 -19.74 21.13 9.59
C THR A 442 -18.56 21.46 8.67
N ARG A 443 -18.84 21.78 7.41
CA ARG A 443 -17.87 22.31 6.44
C ARG A 443 -18.46 23.52 5.72
N GLN A 444 -17.71 24.61 5.65
CA GLN A 444 -18.17 25.83 4.98
C GLN A 444 -18.20 25.63 3.46
N MET A 445 -19.27 26.06 2.79
CA MET A 445 -19.30 26.10 1.34
C MET A 445 -18.34 27.20 0.83
N PRO A 446 -17.42 26.89 -0.10
CA PRO A 446 -16.59 27.89 -0.75
C PRO A 446 -17.43 29.03 -1.33
N GLN A 447 -17.00 30.27 -1.14
CA GLN A 447 -17.63 31.41 -1.80
C GLN A 447 -17.39 31.31 -3.31
N GLU A 448 -18.45 31.51 -4.11
CA GLU A 448 -18.30 31.64 -5.56
C GLU A 448 -17.46 32.88 -5.87
N ILE A 449 -16.16 32.68 -6.13
CA ILE A 449 -15.33 33.73 -6.71
C ILE A 449 -15.91 33.98 -8.10
N GLY A 450 -16.51 35.16 -8.28
CA GLY A 450 -17.43 35.48 -9.37
C GLY A 450 -17.06 34.89 -10.72
N LYS A 451 -18.07 34.38 -11.44
CA LYS A 451 -17.98 33.81 -12.79
C LYS A 451 -16.87 34.51 -13.58
N ARG A 452 -15.81 33.77 -13.96
CA ARG A 452 -14.82 34.26 -14.94
C ARG A 452 -15.60 34.94 -16.06
N ARG A 453 -15.40 36.25 -16.25
CA ARG A 453 -15.99 36.99 -17.37
C ARG A 453 -15.76 36.17 -18.62
N GLY A 454 -16.84 35.79 -19.30
CA GLY A 454 -16.75 35.06 -20.57
C GLY A 454 -15.76 35.77 -21.49
N LYS A 455 -15.01 35.01 -22.30
CA LYS A 455 -14.05 35.56 -23.27
C LYS A 455 -14.79 36.47 -24.26
N GLY A 456 -14.96 37.72 -23.88
CA GLY A 456 -15.58 38.78 -24.65
C GLY A 456 -14.66 39.98 -24.58
N ARG A 457 -14.18 40.42 -25.74
CA ARG A 457 -13.37 41.63 -25.89
C ARG A 457 -14.09 42.78 -25.18
N PRO A 458 -13.42 43.56 -24.31
CA PRO A 458 -14.05 44.73 -23.68
C PRO A 458 -14.66 45.60 -24.77
N LYS A 459 -15.96 45.93 -24.65
CA LYS A 459 -16.60 46.89 -25.55
C LYS A 459 -15.82 48.20 -25.43
N LYS A 460 -15.36 48.73 -26.57
CA LYS A 460 -14.63 50.01 -26.67
C LYS A 460 -15.31 51.04 -25.78
N VAL A 461 -14.58 51.55 -24.78
CA VAL A 461 -14.97 52.74 -24.03
C VAL A 461 -15.10 53.86 -25.06
N LYS A 462 -16.33 54.35 -25.24
CA LYS A 462 -16.61 55.53 -26.05
C LYS A 462 -16.56 56.75 -25.14
N TYR A 463 -15.70 57.71 -25.53
CA TYR A 463 -15.57 59.08 -25.03
C TYR A 463 -14.85 59.26 -23.69
N ALA A 464 -13.55 59.53 -23.80
CA ALA A 464 -12.90 60.57 -23.01
C ALA A 464 -12.06 61.38 -23.99
N LEU A 465 -12.55 62.56 -24.34
CA LEU A 465 -11.82 63.74 -24.80
C LEU A 465 -12.90 64.79 -25.12
N SER A 466 -13.24 65.58 -24.11
CA SER A 466 -13.79 66.92 -24.31
C SER A 466 -12.75 67.74 -25.07
N LYS A 467 -13.23 68.50 -26.06
CA LYS A 467 -12.45 69.50 -26.78
C LYS A 467 -11.95 70.58 -25.82
N ASP A 468 -10.67 70.89 -25.91
CA ASP A 468 -10.19 72.27 -25.99
C ASP A 468 -9.60 72.45 -27.39
#